data_AF-A0A8R2M5E7-F1
#
_entry.id   AF-A0A8R2M5E7-F1
#
_cell.length_a   1.000
_cell.length_b   1.000
_cell.length_c   1.000
_cell.angle_alpha   90.00
_cell.angle_beta   90.00
_cell.angle_gamma   90.00
#
_symmetry.space_group_name_H-M   'P 1'
#
loop_
_entity.id
_entity.type
_entity.pdbx_description
1 polymer ?
#
loop_
_entity_poly.entity_id
_entity_poly.type
_entity_poly.pdbx_seq_one_letter_code
_entity_poly.pdbx_strand_id
1 'polypeptide(L)'
;MWSDSDGERELAMMYRPDCSSDFVLMDERMIASASRAAVSPPISQLNVSKSSRVHIGPKFVSVTQKVRNTEEIKGQLLGLELVSSQNTRKIRCSIAVFVCWALIVTVGLSFYVFHYALSKNEARLDLELPLPRYLWKVLKNTSRAERLSCSVALTALVICIGLTLYFALTTETVANDDDIDVAPHEWNITREMWLAQIVNDTESVREYNPIRLVIVQHTVSPECDTFQTCASQMRILQSNVLNNLEDDIPYNFLIGNDGRVYEGRGWGLVGAHTYHYNRCSLGIGFLGDYREELDPHTRVTDLQIARTKILLEDGVKRGFLHPKYYINGACDFQSTASPGSNLYKALKSFEHFDHKGILANRTCDEIYTILKNKI
;
A
#
# COMPACT_ATOMS: atom_id res chain seq x y z
N MET A 1 -66.86 24.04 -28.44
CA MET A 1 -67.12 24.78 -27.20
C MET A 1 -65.90 24.60 -26.32
N TRP A 2 -65.07 25.64 -26.27
CA TRP A 2 -64.18 26.07 -25.19
C TRP A 2 -63.00 25.17 -24.78
N SER A 3 -61.91 25.89 -24.55
CA SER A 3 -60.55 25.52 -24.22
C SER A 3 -60.39 25.05 -22.78
N ASP A 4 -59.23 24.45 -22.51
CA ASP A 4 -58.21 24.87 -21.52
C ASP A 4 -57.25 23.66 -21.37
N SER A 5 -55.94 23.77 -21.21
CA SER A 5 -54.98 24.87 -21.19
C SER A 5 -53.60 24.18 -21.15
N ASP A 6 -52.60 24.86 -21.70
CA ASP A 6 -51.19 24.54 -21.52
C ASP A 6 -50.83 24.28 -20.05
N GLY A 7 -49.95 23.31 -19.78
CA GLY A 7 -49.39 23.20 -18.42
C GLY A 7 -48.75 21.91 -17.92
N GLU A 8 -48.27 20.97 -18.75
CA GLU A 8 -47.45 19.85 -18.22
C GLU A 8 -46.26 19.51 -19.14
N ARG A 9 -45.48 20.54 -19.49
CA ARG A 9 -44.12 20.40 -20.04
C ARG A 9 -43.13 21.15 -19.16
N GLU A 10 -43.00 20.74 -17.90
CA GLU A 10 -41.80 21.04 -17.12
C GLU A 10 -41.70 20.11 -15.91
N LEU A 11 -40.47 19.64 -15.64
CA LEU A 11 -40.04 18.92 -14.44
C LEU A 11 -40.43 17.44 -14.31
N ALA A 12 -40.08 16.63 -15.32
CA ALA A 12 -39.51 15.33 -14.99
C ALA A 12 -38.12 15.58 -14.39
N MET A 13 -38.05 15.81 -13.08
CA MET A 13 -36.80 15.65 -12.34
C MET A 13 -36.31 14.22 -12.60
N MET A 14 -35.31 14.07 -13.47
CA MET A 14 -34.51 12.86 -13.57
C MET A 14 -33.91 12.64 -12.18
N TYR A 15 -34.56 11.78 -11.39
CA TYR A 15 -34.08 11.36 -10.09
C TYR A 15 -32.75 10.67 -10.31
N ARG A 16 -31.65 11.39 -10.02
CA ARG A 16 -30.32 10.78 -10.02
C ARG A 16 -30.27 9.79 -8.86
N PRO A 17 -29.65 8.62 -9.03
CA PRO A 17 -29.24 7.81 -7.90
C PRO A 17 -28.44 8.70 -6.95
N ASP A 18 -28.83 8.77 -5.68
CA ASP A 18 -28.01 9.46 -4.69
C ASP A 18 -26.74 8.63 -4.50
N CYS A 19 -25.58 9.23 -4.78
CA CYS A 19 -24.29 8.62 -4.52
C CYS A 19 -23.91 8.72 -3.03
N SER A 20 -24.76 9.32 -2.20
CA SER A 20 -24.72 9.23 -0.75
C SER A 20 -25.47 7.97 -0.30
N SER A 21 -24.86 7.22 0.62
CA SER A 21 -25.40 5.95 1.09
C SER A 21 -26.67 6.16 1.93
N ASP A 22 -27.84 6.18 1.32
CA ASP A 22 -29.02 5.66 2.01
C ASP A 22 -28.81 4.15 2.15
N PHE A 23 -28.74 3.71 3.41
CA PHE A 23 -28.32 2.39 3.90
C PHE A 23 -29.09 1.22 3.24
N VAL A 24 -28.76 0.90 1.98
CA VAL A 24 -29.17 -0.33 1.32
C VAL A 24 -27.90 -1.17 1.18
N LEU A 25 -27.69 -2.03 2.18
CA LEU A 25 -26.79 -3.17 2.15
C LEU A 25 -27.20 -4.09 0.99
N MET A 26 -26.84 -3.73 -0.23
CA MET A 26 -26.54 -4.70 -1.25
C MET A 26 -25.05 -5.01 -1.14
N ASP A 27 -24.75 -6.30 -1.14
CA ASP A 27 -23.45 -6.93 -0.94
C ASP A 27 -22.40 -6.39 -1.93
N GLU A 28 -21.88 -5.18 -1.67
CA GLU A 28 -20.58 -4.72 -2.18
C GLU A 28 -19.55 -5.61 -1.48
N ARG A 29 -19.45 -6.85 -1.98
CA ARG A 29 -18.39 -7.76 -1.59
C ARG A 29 -17.08 -7.04 -1.85
N MET A 30 -16.51 -6.55 -0.77
CA MET A 30 -15.09 -6.75 -0.57
C MET A 30 -14.76 -8.15 -1.09
N ILE A 31 -13.73 -8.24 -1.92
CA ILE A 31 -12.89 -9.43 -1.98
C ILE A 31 -12.34 -9.58 -0.55
N ALA A 32 -13.17 -10.12 0.34
CA ALA A 32 -12.90 -10.23 1.76
C ALA A 32 -11.84 -11.30 1.92
N SER A 33 -10.73 -10.87 2.49
CA SER A 33 -9.57 -11.63 2.88
C SER A 33 -9.93 -12.99 3.51
N ALA A 34 -9.62 -14.06 2.80
CA ALA A 34 -9.22 -15.30 3.45
C ALA A 34 -7.70 -15.22 3.64
N SER A 35 -7.27 -14.85 4.84
CA SER A 35 -5.88 -14.97 5.28
C SER A 35 -5.43 -16.43 5.21
N ARG A 36 -4.78 -16.84 4.11
CA ARG A 36 -3.86 -17.97 4.07
C ARG A 36 -2.61 -17.53 3.33
N ALA A 37 -1.57 -17.25 4.10
CA ALA A 37 -0.25 -16.87 3.63
C ALA A 37 0.33 -17.98 2.74
N ALA A 38 0.45 -17.71 1.44
CA ALA A 38 1.35 -18.43 0.54
C ALA A 38 2.66 -17.63 0.46
N VAL A 39 3.73 -18.19 1.00
CA VAL A 39 5.06 -17.58 1.08
C VAL A 39 5.79 -17.81 -0.25
N SER A 40 6.17 -16.74 -0.94
CA SER A 40 7.10 -16.78 -2.09
C SER A 40 8.52 -16.42 -1.62
N PRO A 41 9.59 -17.06 -2.14
CA PRO A 41 10.95 -16.84 -1.65
C PRO A 41 11.57 -15.53 -2.20
N PRO A 42 12.43 -14.83 -1.44
CA PRO A 42 13.01 -13.55 -1.88
C PRO A 42 14.28 -13.72 -2.74
N ILE A 43 14.44 -12.85 -3.74
CA ILE A 43 15.63 -12.73 -4.60
C ILE A 43 16.62 -11.75 -3.95
N SER A 44 17.85 -12.19 -3.67
CA SER A 44 18.79 -11.43 -2.83
C SER A 44 19.83 -10.59 -3.57
N GLN A 45 20.17 -10.85 -4.84
CA GLN A 45 21.03 -9.95 -5.64
C GLN A 45 20.79 -10.08 -7.15
N LEU A 46 20.71 -8.93 -7.82
CA LEU A 46 20.65 -8.77 -9.28
C LEU A 46 21.98 -8.16 -9.74
N ASN A 47 22.80 -8.91 -10.48
CA ASN A 47 24.07 -8.39 -10.99
C ASN A 47 23.92 -8.09 -12.49
N VAL A 48 23.85 -6.80 -12.84
CA VAL A 48 23.70 -6.34 -14.23
C VAL A 48 25.08 -6.05 -14.81
N SER A 49 25.66 -7.01 -15.53
CA SER A 49 26.91 -6.77 -16.26
C SER A 49 26.62 -6.06 -17.58
N LYS A 50 27.10 -4.82 -17.76
CA LYS A 50 27.10 -4.14 -19.06
C LYS A 50 28.22 -4.75 -19.92
N SER A 51 27.85 -5.56 -20.91
CA SER A 51 28.78 -6.02 -21.95
C SER A 51 29.17 -4.86 -22.87
N SER A 52 30.47 -4.64 -23.08
CA SER A 52 31.04 -3.53 -23.85
C SER A 52 31.29 -3.85 -25.32
N ARG A 53 30.59 -4.83 -25.91
CA ARG A 53 30.67 -5.10 -27.35
C ARG A 53 29.44 -4.57 -28.06
N VAL A 54 29.69 -3.83 -29.15
CA VAL A 54 28.70 -3.19 -30.03
C VAL A 54 27.73 -4.24 -30.57
N HIS A 55 26.44 -4.04 -30.33
CA HIS A 55 25.36 -4.84 -30.91
C HIS A 55 24.27 -3.93 -31.51
N ILE A 56 23.83 -4.26 -32.72
CA ILE A 56 22.74 -3.60 -33.44
C ILE A 56 21.53 -4.55 -33.39
N GLY A 57 20.48 -4.16 -32.65
CA GLY A 57 19.26 -4.95 -32.38
C GLY A 57 18.71 -4.72 -30.96
N PRO A 58 17.46 -5.12 -30.63
CA PRO A 58 16.89 -4.93 -29.29
C PRO A 58 17.73 -5.66 -28.24
N LYS A 59 18.06 -4.95 -27.17
CA LYS A 59 19.04 -5.31 -26.14
C LYS A 59 18.54 -6.48 -25.29
N PHE A 60 19.15 -7.66 -25.42
CA PHE A 60 18.97 -8.73 -24.44
C PHE A 60 19.94 -8.54 -23.28
N VAL A 61 19.42 -8.13 -22.12
CA VAL A 61 20.17 -8.18 -20.85
C VAL A 61 19.97 -9.60 -20.31
N SER A 62 20.98 -10.48 -20.43
CA SER A 62 20.88 -11.81 -19.84
C SER A 62 20.95 -11.70 -18.32
N VAL A 63 19.84 -11.94 -17.64
CA VAL A 63 19.79 -12.02 -16.17
C VAL A 63 20.08 -13.46 -15.76
N THR A 64 21.33 -13.77 -15.43
CA THR A 64 21.67 -15.06 -14.79
C THR A 64 21.26 -15.01 -13.32
N GLN A 65 20.10 -15.61 -13.02
CA GLN A 65 19.63 -15.81 -11.65
C GLN A 65 20.47 -16.92 -11.00
N LYS A 66 21.39 -16.57 -10.09
CA LYS A 66 21.95 -17.55 -9.16
C LYS A 66 20.94 -17.76 -8.04
N VAL A 67 20.06 -18.75 -8.21
CA VAL A 67 19.22 -19.28 -7.14
C VAL A 67 20.15 -19.92 -6.11
N ARG A 68 20.43 -19.22 -5.01
CA ARG A 68 20.95 -19.89 -3.81
C ARG A 68 19.76 -20.59 -3.17
N ASN A 69 19.68 -21.91 -3.33
CA ASN A 69 18.92 -22.73 -2.41
C ASN A 69 19.38 -22.36 -1.00
N THR A 70 18.46 -21.85 -0.19
CA THR A 70 18.65 -21.67 1.24
C THR A 70 18.79 -23.06 1.85
N GLU A 71 20.02 -23.55 1.94
CA GLU A 71 20.33 -24.61 2.89
C GLU A 71 20.02 -24.07 4.27
N GLU A 72 18.97 -24.62 4.89
CA GLU A 72 18.71 -24.47 6.31
C GLU A 72 19.93 -24.99 7.06
N ILE A 73 20.70 -24.10 7.68
CA ILE A 73 21.68 -24.54 8.68
C ILE A 73 20.90 -24.85 9.94
N LYS A 74 20.44 -26.09 10.06
CA LYS A 74 19.86 -26.64 11.29
C LYS A 74 20.99 -26.80 12.32
N GLY A 75 21.15 -25.78 13.15
CA GLY A 75 21.97 -25.86 14.36
C GLY A 75 21.09 -26.20 15.55
N GLN A 76 21.29 -27.37 16.15
CA GLN A 76 20.62 -27.77 17.38
C GLN A 76 21.50 -27.40 18.58
N LEU A 77 21.08 -26.42 19.38
CA LEU A 77 21.71 -26.12 20.66
C LEU A 77 20.62 -26.13 21.74
N LEU A 78 20.73 -27.07 22.68
CA LEU A 78 19.89 -27.15 23.89
C LEU A 78 18.37 -27.22 23.65
N GLY A 79 17.93 -27.89 22.58
CA GLY A 79 16.53 -28.34 22.43
C GLY A 79 15.51 -27.27 22.03
N LEU A 80 15.94 -26.09 21.57
CA LEU A 80 15.05 -25.07 21.01
C LEU A 80 15.26 -24.93 19.50
N GLU A 81 14.20 -25.09 18.72
CA GLU A 81 14.18 -24.79 17.28
C GLU A 81 14.15 -23.28 17.07
N LEU A 82 15.24 -22.71 16.56
CA LEU A 82 15.30 -21.30 16.17
C LEU A 82 15.15 -21.18 14.66
N VAL A 83 13.95 -20.77 14.23
CA VAL A 83 13.64 -20.39 12.84
C VAL A 83 13.65 -18.86 12.75
N SER A 84 14.59 -18.28 11.99
CA SER A 84 14.64 -16.83 11.76
C SER A 84 14.40 -16.51 10.29
N SER A 85 13.31 -15.78 10.01
CA SER A 85 12.96 -15.23 8.70
C SER A 85 13.29 -13.74 8.67
N GLN A 86 14.04 -13.33 7.64
CA GLN A 86 14.80 -12.08 7.61
C GLN A 86 14.00 -10.86 7.13
N ASN A 87 12.72 -10.74 7.49
CA ASN A 87 12.02 -9.47 7.34
C ASN A 87 10.84 -9.36 8.30
N THR A 88 10.86 -8.37 9.18
CA THR A 88 9.71 -7.68 9.82
C THR A 88 10.17 -6.94 11.07
N ARG A 89 9.43 -5.89 11.44
CA ARG A 89 9.44 -5.22 12.77
C ARG A 89 9.50 -6.16 13.99
N LYS A 90 9.29 -7.48 13.80
CA LYS A 90 9.53 -8.53 14.80
C LYS A 90 10.98 -8.62 15.28
N ILE A 91 11.98 -8.25 14.49
CA ILE A 91 13.39 -8.28 14.94
C ILE A 91 13.64 -7.19 16.01
N ARG A 92 12.98 -6.03 15.90
CA ARG A 92 13.10 -4.95 16.90
C ARG A 92 12.49 -5.36 18.24
N CYS A 93 11.35 -6.05 18.21
CA CYS A 93 10.74 -6.61 19.42
C CYS A 93 11.54 -7.80 19.96
N SER A 94 12.07 -8.67 19.10
CA SER A 94 12.87 -9.82 19.51
C SER A 94 14.20 -9.40 20.13
N ILE A 95 14.95 -8.46 19.52
CA ILE A 95 16.18 -7.92 20.10
C ILE A 95 15.87 -7.19 21.41
N ALA A 96 14.82 -6.37 21.48
CA ALA A 96 14.43 -5.72 22.72
C ALA A 96 14.02 -6.73 23.81
N VAL A 97 13.32 -7.80 23.46
CA VAL A 97 12.95 -8.90 24.37
C VAL A 97 14.18 -9.67 24.82
N PHE A 98 15.13 -9.96 23.92
CA PHE A 98 16.39 -10.61 24.28
C PHE A 98 17.27 -9.72 25.16
N VAL A 99 17.33 -8.41 24.91
CA VAL A 99 18.05 -7.44 25.74
C VAL A 99 17.38 -7.30 27.10
N CYS A 100 16.04 -7.23 27.17
CA CYS A 100 15.29 -7.24 28.43
C CYS A 100 15.49 -8.55 29.21
N TRP A 101 15.46 -9.70 28.53
CA TRP A 101 15.73 -11.00 29.17
C TRP A 101 17.16 -11.10 29.67
N ALA A 102 18.14 -10.65 28.89
CA ALA A 102 19.53 -10.60 29.32
C ALA A 102 19.71 -9.68 30.54
N LEU A 103 19.01 -8.53 30.58
CA LEU A 103 19.00 -7.64 31.75
C LEU A 103 18.34 -8.30 32.97
N ILE A 104 17.19 -8.95 32.82
CA ILE A 104 16.51 -9.65 33.91
C ILE A 104 17.40 -10.78 34.47
N VAL A 105 18.00 -11.58 33.58
CA VAL A 105 18.88 -12.69 33.98
C VAL A 105 20.15 -12.19 34.66
N THR A 106 20.77 -11.12 34.14
CA THR A 106 21.98 -10.53 34.75
C THR A 106 21.68 -9.88 36.10
N VAL A 107 20.55 -9.18 36.25
CA VAL A 107 20.11 -8.62 37.53
C VAL A 107 19.76 -9.73 38.53
N GLY A 108 19.04 -10.77 38.09
CA GLY A 108 18.68 -11.92 38.91
C GLY A 108 19.90 -12.71 39.40
N LEU A 109 20.87 -12.97 38.52
CA LEU A 109 22.16 -13.60 38.89
C LEU A 109 22.96 -12.72 39.86
N SER A 110 22.98 -11.40 39.63
CA SER A 110 23.65 -10.46 40.53
C SER A 110 22.99 -10.46 41.91
N PHE A 111 21.66 -10.48 41.99
CA PHE A 111 20.91 -10.54 43.25
C PHE A 111 21.10 -11.89 43.96
N TYR A 112 21.11 -13.00 43.22
CA TYR A 112 21.37 -14.33 43.76
C TYR A 112 22.80 -14.45 44.34
N VAL A 113 23.81 -13.98 43.60
CA VAL A 113 25.20 -13.95 44.07
C VAL A 113 25.34 -13.04 45.29
N PHE A 114 24.67 -11.88 45.29
CA PHE A 114 24.68 -10.96 46.43
C PHE A 114 24.00 -11.58 47.67
N HIS A 115 22.85 -12.22 47.49
CA HIS A 115 22.14 -12.92 48.56
C HIS A 115 22.94 -14.12 49.09
N TYR A 116 23.60 -14.88 48.22
CA TYR A 116 24.47 -15.99 48.62
C TYR A 116 25.73 -15.50 49.35
N ALA A 117 26.32 -14.39 48.89
CA ALA A 117 27.46 -13.74 49.56
C ALA A 117 27.07 -13.14 50.92
N LEU A 118 25.83 -12.65 51.07
CA LEU A 118 25.28 -12.18 52.34
C LEU A 118 24.96 -13.34 53.29
N SER A 119 24.31 -14.41 52.79
CA SER A 119 24.01 -15.63 53.56
C SER A 119 25.27 -16.32 54.08
N LYS A 120 26.36 -16.34 53.29
CA LYS A 120 27.64 -16.89 53.75
C LYS A 120 28.32 -16.03 54.82
N ASN A 121 27.96 -14.75 54.91
CA ASN A 121 28.44 -13.79 55.92
C ASN A 121 27.48 -13.64 57.12
N GLU A 122 26.38 -14.42 57.19
CA GLU A 122 25.47 -14.38 58.35
C GLU A 122 26.14 -14.79 59.67
N ALA A 123 27.30 -15.46 59.63
CA ALA A 123 28.08 -15.77 60.83
C ALA A 123 28.76 -14.54 61.48
N ARG A 124 28.51 -13.31 61.01
CA ARG A 124 29.19 -12.10 61.53
C ARG A 124 28.36 -10.80 61.46
N LEU A 125 27.04 -10.86 61.61
CA LEU A 125 26.23 -9.63 61.75
C LEU A 125 26.35 -9.02 63.15
N ASP A 126 27.30 -8.10 63.30
CA ASP A 126 27.14 -6.97 64.24
C ASP A 126 26.56 -5.80 63.44
N LEU A 127 25.26 -5.53 63.64
CA LEU A 127 24.57 -4.33 63.16
C LEU A 127 25.09 -3.13 63.98
N GLU A 128 25.83 -2.19 63.33
CA GLU A 128 25.86 -0.73 63.63
C GLU A 128 26.96 0.05 62.86
N LEU A 129 27.28 -0.31 61.61
CA LEU A 129 28.24 0.46 60.79
C LEU A 129 27.54 1.26 59.67
N PRO A 130 27.88 2.55 59.46
CA PRO A 130 27.30 3.35 58.39
C PRO A 130 27.66 2.73 57.02
N LEU A 131 26.66 2.63 56.14
CA LEU A 131 26.68 1.98 54.82
C LEU A 131 27.99 2.19 54.01
N PRO A 132 28.60 3.39 53.95
CA PRO A 132 29.82 3.61 53.18
C PRO A 132 31.04 2.88 53.74
N ARG A 133 31.15 2.77 55.08
CA ARG A 133 32.25 2.07 55.74
C ARG A 133 32.11 0.56 55.62
N TYR A 134 30.88 0.05 55.63
CA TYR A 134 30.58 -1.35 55.38
C TYR A 134 30.94 -1.75 53.95
N LEU A 135 30.50 -0.99 52.95
CA LEU A 135 30.84 -1.18 51.53
C LEU A 135 32.34 -1.18 51.28
N TRP A 136 33.10 -0.27 51.91
CA TRP A 136 34.56 -0.23 51.81
C TRP A 136 35.22 -1.49 52.40
N LYS A 137 34.72 -1.98 53.54
CA LYS A 137 35.25 -3.18 54.22
C LYS A 137 34.97 -4.45 53.41
N VAL A 138 33.79 -4.54 52.81
CA VAL A 138 33.42 -5.60 51.86
C VAL A 138 34.38 -5.57 50.67
N LEU A 139 34.50 -4.43 49.98
CA LEU A 139 35.42 -4.25 48.83
C LEU A 139 36.86 -4.67 49.14
N LYS A 140 37.35 -4.35 50.35
CA LYS A 140 38.71 -4.69 50.79
C LYS A 140 38.91 -6.18 51.05
N ASN A 141 37.87 -6.89 51.50
CA ASN A 141 37.89 -8.33 51.82
C ASN A 141 37.43 -9.24 50.67
N THR A 142 36.89 -8.68 49.59
CA THR A 142 36.49 -9.40 48.37
C THR A 142 37.70 -10.03 47.68
N SER A 143 37.58 -11.29 47.26
CA SER A 143 38.63 -12.04 46.58
C SER A 143 38.93 -11.46 45.18
N ARG A 144 40.13 -11.72 44.64
CA ARG A 144 40.51 -11.24 43.29
C ARG A 144 39.52 -11.71 42.20
N ALA A 145 38.93 -12.90 42.36
CA ALA A 145 37.96 -13.47 41.43
C ALA A 145 36.62 -12.70 41.45
N GLU A 146 36.13 -12.32 42.63
CA GLU A 146 34.89 -11.55 42.78
C GLU A 146 35.04 -10.11 42.24
N ARG A 147 36.21 -9.48 42.42
CA ARG A 147 36.50 -8.17 41.81
C ARG A 147 36.57 -8.23 40.28
N LEU A 148 37.14 -9.31 39.74
CA LEU A 148 37.17 -9.54 38.30
C LEU A 148 35.75 -9.75 37.74
N SER A 149 34.91 -10.51 38.45
CA SER A 149 33.51 -10.72 38.09
C SER A 149 32.71 -9.41 38.05
N CYS A 150 32.81 -8.57 39.09
CA CYS A 150 32.16 -7.26 39.10
C CYS A 150 32.68 -6.32 37.99
N SER A 151 33.98 -6.35 37.71
CA SER A 151 34.57 -5.55 36.63
C SER A 151 34.03 -5.97 35.26
N VAL A 152 33.95 -7.28 35.00
CA VAL A 152 33.41 -7.82 33.74
C VAL A 152 31.93 -7.45 33.60
N ALA A 153 31.14 -7.59 34.66
CA ALA A 153 29.73 -7.21 34.66
C ALA A 153 29.53 -5.71 34.38
N LEU A 154 30.34 -4.84 34.98
CA LEU A 154 30.27 -3.39 34.74
C LEU A 154 30.64 -3.05 33.29
N THR A 155 31.69 -3.68 32.74
CA THR A 155 32.07 -3.46 31.34
C THR A 155 31.00 -3.93 30.36
N ALA A 156 30.36 -5.08 30.62
CA ALA A 156 29.26 -5.58 29.80
C ALA A 156 28.05 -4.62 29.83
N LEU A 157 27.71 -4.08 31.00
CA LEU A 157 26.63 -3.12 31.16
C LEU A 157 26.91 -1.81 30.40
N VAL A 158 28.14 -1.30 30.45
CA VAL A 158 28.54 -0.11 29.68
C VAL A 158 28.47 -0.36 28.18
N ILE A 159 28.90 -1.54 27.71
CA ILE A 159 28.79 -1.92 26.29
C ILE A 159 27.33 -2.01 25.87
N CYS A 160 26.45 -2.64 26.66
CA CYS A 160 25.03 -2.72 26.37
C CYS A 160 24.38 -1.33 26.29
N ILE A 161 24.68 -0.44 27.24
CA ILE A 161 24.17 0.94 27.22
C ILE A 161 24.70 1.67 25.97
N GLY A 162 25.99 1.55 25.67
CA GLY A 162 26.59 2.14 24.47
C GLY A 162 25.96 1.64 23.17
N LEU A 163 25.68 0.34 23.06
CA LEU A 163 24.97 -0.24 21.92
C LEU A 163 23.53 0.25 21.82
N THR A 164 22.79 0.34 22.93
CA THR A 164 21.42 0.87 22.91
C THR A 164 21.39 2.34 22.49
N LEU A 165 22.34 3.15 22.95
CA LEU A 165 22.47 4.56 22.53
C LEU A 165 22.90 4.66 21.06
N TYR A 166 23.84 3.83 20.61
CA TYR A 166 24.25 3.77 19.21
C TYR A 166 23.07 3.40 18.30
N PHE A 167 22.28 2.39 18.66
CA PHE A 167 21.09 2.01 17.90
C PHE A 167 19.99 3.06 17.97
N ALA A 168 19.77 3.72 19.12
CA ALA A 168 18.80 4.81 19.23
C ALA A 168 19.18 6.03 18.37
N LEU A 169 20.45 6.44 18.42
CA LEU A 169 20.96 7.57 17.63
C LEU A 169 20.98 7.26 16.14
N THR A 170 21.35 6.04 15.75
CA THR A 170 21.30 5.64 14.33
C THR A 170 19.86 5.54 13.81
N THR A 171 18.89 5.15 14.65
CA THR A 171 17.47 5.18 14.24
C THR A 171 16.93 6.58 14.01
N GLU A 172 17.38 7.59 14.77
CA GLU A 172 16.99 8.98 14.53
C GLU A 172 17.62 9.53 13.24
N THR A 173 18.87 9.15 12.92
CA THR A 173 19.50 9.57 11.66
C THR A 173 18.91 8.93 10.41
N VAL A 174 18.35 7.71 10.52
CA VAL A 174 17.65 7.04 9.41
C VAL A 174 16.21 7.54 9.25
N ALA A 175 15.60 8.07 10.31
CA ALA A 175 14.27 8.69 10.23
C ALA A 175 14.28 10.11 9.63
N ASN A 176 15.46 10.75 9.56
CA ASN A 176 15.66 12.12 9.06
C ASN A 176 16.31 12.19 7.67
N ASP A 177 16.54 11.05 7.00
CA ASP A 177 16.73 11.07 5.55
C ASP A 177 15.33 11.27 4.98
N ASP A 178 15.03 12.45 4.44
CA ASP A 178 13.82 12.67 3.65
C ASP A 178 13.80 11.56 2.60
N ASP A 179 12.95 10.54 2.80
CA ASP A 179 12.77 9.43 1.86
C ASP A 179 12.15 10.04 0.61
N ILE A 180 13.01 10.56 -0.28
CA ILE A 180 12.61 11.12 -1.55
C ILE A 180 11.89 9.99 -2.27
N ASP A 181 10.58 10.12 -2.43
CA ASP A 181 9.76 9.13 -3.12
C ASP A 181 10.10 9.10 -4.61
N VAL A 182 11.19 8.39 -4.94
CA VAL A 182 11.72 8.28 -6.31
C VAL A 182 10.93 7.20 -7.06
N ALA A 183 9.96 7.64 -7.85
CA ALA A 183 9.29 6.79 -8.82
C ALA A 183 10.08 6.71 -10.14
N PRO A 184 9.93 5.62 -10.93
CA PRO A 184 10.55 5.48 -12.26
C PRO A 184 10.12 6.53 -13.28
N HIS A 185 8.96 7.16 -13.06
CA HIS A 185 8.43 8.23 -13.90
C HIS A 185 7.60 9.19 -13.04
N GLU A 186 7.57 10.48 -13.41
CA GLU A 186 6.97 11.55 -12.60
C GLU A 186 5.49 11.32 -12.30
N TRP A 187 4.73 10.86 -13.29
CA TRP A 187 3.29 10.67 -13.16
C TRP A 187 2.74 9.41 -13.81
N ASN A 188 3.15 9.08 -15.03
CA ASN A 188 2.70 7.90 -15.77
C ASN A 188 3.52 6.65 -15.41
N ILE A 189 2.97 5.75 -14.62
CA ILE A 189 3.59 4.50 -14.19
C ILE A 189 3.04 3.35 -15.03
N THR A 190 3.89 2.78 -15.89
CA THR A 190 3.51 1.65 -16.76
C THR A 190 3.40 0.34 -15.98
N ARG A 191 2.75 -0.66 -16.59
CA ARG A 191 2.66 -2.02 -16.03
C ARG A 191 4.00 -2.60 -15.60
N GLU A 192 5.04 -2.39 -16.41
CA GLU A 192 6.40 -2.86 -16.10
C GLU A 192 6.98 -2.16 -14.87
N MET A 193 6.72 -0.86 -14.71
CA MET A 193 7.25 -0.06 -13.60
C MET A 193 6.69 -0.48 -12.25
N TRP A 194 5.41 -0.86 -12.16
CA TRP A 194 4.81 -1.38 -10.92
C TRP A 194 4.89 -2.90 -10.77
N LEU A 195 5.58 -3.58 -11.70
CA LEU A 195 5.80 -5.03 -11.73
C LEU A 195 4.47 -5.82 -11.83
N ALA A 196 3.62 -5.41 -12.76
CA ALA A 196 2.38 -6.11 -13.08
C ALA A 196 2.63 -7.56 -13.49
N GLN A 197 1.73 -8.44 -13.06
CA GLN A 197 1.66 -9.79 -13.62
C GLN A 197 1.20 -9.71 -15.08
N ILE A 198 1.76 -10.60 -15.91
CA ILE A 198 1.43 -10.66 -17.33
C ILE A 198 0.10 -11.39 -17.48
N VAL A 199 -0.85 -10.75 -18.16
CA VAL A 199 -2.15 -11.31 -18.53
C VAL A 199 -2.33 -11.11 -20.03
N ASN A 200 -2.83 -12.13 -20.72
CA ASN A 200 -3.11 -12.04 -22.15
C ASN A 200 -4.51 -11.45 -22.38
N ASP A 201 -4.67 -10.16 -22.11
CA ASP A 201 -5.89 -9.45 -22.49
C ASP A 201 -5.88 -9.16 -24.00
N THR A 202 -6.94 -9.58 -24.68
CA THR A 202 -7.09 -9.44 -26.14
C THR A 202 -8.36 -8.69 -26.52
N GLU A 203 -9.21 -8.36 -25.55
CA GLU A 203 -10.49 -7.73 -25.83
C GLU A 203 -10.29 -6.23 -26.08
N SER A 204 -10.62 -5.77 -27.30
CA SER A 204 -10.35 -4.40 -27.72
C SER A 204 -11.63 -3.63 -28.03
N VAL A 205 -11.61 -2.33 -27.71
CA VAL A 205 -12.77 -1.41 -27.79
C VAL A 205 -13.03 -0.89 -29.22
N ARG A 206 -12.81 -1.71 -30.25
CA ARG A 206 -12.82 -1.22 -31.65
C ARG A 206 -14.13 -0.56 -32.08
N GLU A 207 -15.26 -1.02 -31.57
CA GLU A 207 -16.59 -0.53 -31.92
C GLU A 207 -16.85 0.92 -31.49
N TYR A 208 -16.34 1.32 -30.32
CA TYR A 208 -16.64 2.62 -29.71
C TYR A 208 -15.48 3.61 -29.80
N ASN A 209 -14.40 3.27 -30.50
CA ASN A 209 -13.24 4.14 -30.65
C ASN A 209 -13.51 5.35 -31.59
N PRO A 210 -13.04 6.57 -31.25
CA PRO A 210 -12.49 6.95 -29.95
C PRO A 210 -13.60 6.96 -28.88
N ILE A 211 -13.27 6.47 -27.69
CA ILE A 211 -14.20 6.37 -26.56
C ILE A 211 -14.71 7.78 -26.21
N ARG A 212 -15.98 7.88 -25.79
CA ARG A 212 -16.64 9.15 -25.44
C ARG A 212 -17.11 9.21 -23.99
N LEU A 213 -16.98 8.12 -23.24
CA LEU A 213 -17.42 8.01 -21.85
C LEU A 213 -16.24 7.63 -20.95
N VAL A 214 -16.08 8.33 -19.84
CA VAL A 214 -15.12 8.03 -18.78
C VAL A 214 -15.91 7.74 -17.51
N ILE A 215 -15.65 6.61 -16.87
CA ILE A 215 -16.30 6.22 -15.62
C ILE A 215 -15.26 6.14 -14.52
N VAL A 216 -15.46 6.93 -13.48
CA VAL A 216 -14.57 7.00 -12.32
C VAL A 216 -15.14 6.16 -11.18
N GLN A 217 -14.24 5.45 -10.50
CA GLN A 217 -14.52 4.61 -9.34
C GLN A 217 -13.49 4.83 -8.25
N HIS A 218 -13.81 4.43 -7.02
CA HIS A 218 -12.82 4.12 -6.01
C HIS A 218 -12.54 2.61 -5.96
N THR A 219 -11.45 2.22 -5.34
CA THR A 219 -11.07 0.80 -5.19
C THR A 219 -11.45 0.22 -3.84
N VAL A 220 -11.81 1.08 -2.89
CA VAL A 220 -12.01 0.71 -1.48
C VAL A 220 -10.77 0.05 -0.86
N SER A 221 -9.59 0.40 -1.40
CA SER A 221 -8.29 -0.02 -0.86
C SER A 221 -7.85 0.91 0.28
N PRO A 222 -6.84 0.52 1.07
CA PRO A 222 -6.11 1.47 1.90
C PRO A 222 -5.44 2.56 1.06
N GLU A 223 -5.17 3.71 1.68
CA GLU A 223 -4.37 4.79 1.10
C GLU A 223 -2.92 4.37 0.83
N CYS A 224 -2.29 5.05 -0.13
CA CYS A 224 -0.90 4.90 -0.47
C CYS A 224 -0.27 6.24 -0.89
N ASP A 225 0.71 6.73 -0.13
CA ASP A 225 1.27 8.08 -0.33
C ASP A 225 2.65 8.07 -0.99
N THR A 226 3.20 6.90 -1.27
CA THR A 226 4.50 6.72 -1.93
C THR A 226 4.39 5.78 -3.11
N PHE A 227 5.29 5.89 -4.09
CA PHE A 227 5.35 4.98 -5.22
C PHE A 227 5.45 3.52 -4.78
N GLN A 228 6.27 3.23 -3.76
CA GLN A 228 6.43 1.86 -3.27
C GLN A 228 5.14 1.30 -2.68
N THR A 229 4.41 2.10 -1.91
CA THR A 229 3.14 1.69 -1.30
C THR A 229 2.04 1.56 -2.34
N CYS A 230 1.91 2.50 -3.28
CA CYS A 230 0.91 2.43 -4.34
C CYS A 230 1.18 1.30 -5.33
N ALA A 231 2.43 1.10 -5.77
CA ALA A 231 2.77 -0.06 -6.60
C ALA A 231 2.49 -1.38 -5.88
N SER A 232 2.62 -1.42 -4.54
CA SER A 232 2.21 -2.59 -3.75
C SER A 232 0.70 -2.78 -3.75
N GLN A 233 -0.09 -1.71 -3.59
CA GLN A 233 -1.55 -1.79 -3.67
C GLN A 233 -2.02 -2.27 -5.05
N MET A 234 -1.42 -1.76 -6.14
CA MET A 234 -1.67 -2.21 -7.51
C MET A 234 -1.48 -3.72 -7.66
N ARG A 235 -0.37 -4.27 -7.16
CA ARG A 235 -0.10 -5.71 -7.19
C ARG A 235 -1.07 -6.53 -6.36
N ILE A 236 -1.49 -6.01 -5.19
CA ILE A 236 -2.49 -6.68 -4.34
C ILE A 236 -3.84 -6.74 -5.07
N LEU A 237 -4.30 -5.62 -5.62
CA LEU A 237 -5.55 -5.56 -6.38
C LEU A 237 -5.51 -6.53 -7.56
N GLN A 238 -4.45 -6.51 -8.36
CA GLN A 238 -4.32 -7.41 -9.51
C GLN A 238 -4.30 -8.89 -9.07
N SER A 239 -3.50 -9.22 -8.05
CA SER A 239 -3.40 -10.61 -7.56
C SER A 239 -4.74 -11.12 -7.02
N ASN A 240 -5.52 -10.25 -6.38
CA ASN A 240 -6.86 -10.59 -5.91
C ASN A 240 -7.81 -10.92 -7.06
N VAL A 241 -7.78 -10.17 -8.17
CA VAL A 241 -8.63 -10.48 -9.33
C VAL A 241 -8.17 -11.74 -10.04
N LEU A 242 -6.87 -11.92 -10.24
CA LEU A 242 -6.31 -13.11 -10.86
C LEU A 242 -6.66 -14.39 -10.09
N ASN A 243 -6.60 -14.35 -8.76
CA ASN A 243 -6.88 -15.52 -7.93
C ASN A 243 -8.38 -15.87 -7.85
N ASN A 244 -9.27 -14.91 -8.04
CA ASN A 244 -10.72 -15.12 -7.86
C ASN A 244 -11.49 -15.26 -9.17
N LEU A 245 -11.05 -14.55 -10.22
CA LEU A 245 -11.77 -14.42 -11.49
C LEU A 245 -10.92 -14.82 -12.70
N GLU A 246 -9.64 -15.17 -12.50
CA GLU A 246 -8.69 -15.47 -13.58
C GLU A 246 -8.58 -14.34 -14.64
N ASP A 247 -8.79 -13.10 -14.20
CA ASP A 247 -8.82 -11.90 -15.06
C ASP A 247 -7.85 -10.81 -14.53
N ASP A 248 -7.55 -9.82 -15.36
CA ASP A 248 -6.69 -8.69 -14.99
C ASP A 248 -7.45 -7.63 -14.17
N ILE A 249 -6.69 -6.71 -13.57
CA ILE A 249 -7.22 -5.56 -12.83
C ILE A 249 -8.36 -4.86 -13.60
N PRO A 250 -9.49 -4.51 -12.96
CA PRO A 250 -10.72 -4.16 -13.69
C PRO A 250 -10.69 -2.77 -14.32
N TYR A 251 -9.76 -1.90 -13.94
CA TYR A 251 -9.67 -0.52 -14.42
C TYR A 251 -8.63 -0.39 -15.54
N ASN A 252 -8.86 0.53 -16.47
CA ASN A 252 -7.87 0.89 -17.49
C ASN A 252 -6.70 1.65 -16.86
N PHE A 253 -7.00 2.59 -15.98
CA PHE A 253 -6.00 3.36 -15.23
C PHE A 253 -6.41 3.49 -13.76
N LEU A 254 -5.41 3.64 -12.89
CA LEU A 254 -5.62 3.90 -11.47
C LEU A 254 -4.86 5.15 -11.02
N ILE A 255 -5.40 5.90 -10.05
CA ILE A 255 -4.80 7.10 -9.49
C ILE A 255 -4.44 6.84 -8.03
N GLY A 256 -3.16 6.91 -7.68
CA GLY A 256 -2.67 6.75 -6.30
C GLY A 256 -2.88 8.00 -5.45
N ASN A 257 -2.81 7.88 -4.13
CA ASN A 257 -2.84 9.06 -3.23
C ASN A 257 -1.54 9.87 -3.35
N ASP A 258 -0.46 9.22 -3.79
CA ASP A 258 0.78 9.82 -4.29
C ASP A 258 0.61 10.71 -5.55
N GLY A 259 -0.59 10.75 -6.14
CA GLY A 259 -0.91 11.55 -7.32
C GLY A 259 -0.39 10.99 -8.64
N ARG A 260 0.13 9.77 -8.67
CA ARG A 260 0.60 9.13 -9.92
C ARG A 260 -0.53 8.33 -10.58
N VAL A 261 -0.44 8.20 -11.89
CA VAL A 261 -1.34 7.42 -12.74
C VAL A 261 -0.67 6.08 -13.02
N TYR A 262 -1.27 5.01 -12.55
CA TYR A 262 -0.84 3.64 -12.76
C TYR A 262 -1.63 3.01 -13.90
N GLU A 263 -0.92 2.49 -14.88
CA GLU A 263 -1.51 1.74 -15.99
C GLU A 263 -2.07 0.40 -15.47
N GLY A 264 -3.40 0.25 -15.55
CA GLY A 264 -4.09 -1.02 -15.37
C GLY A 264 -4.11 -1.77 -16.69
N ARG A 265 -5.29 -2.03 -17.26
CA ARG A 265 -5.39 -2.58 -18.62
C ARG A 265 -4.88 -1.62 -19.69
N GLY A 266 -4.84 -0.32 -19.41
CA GLY A 266 -4.33 0.69 -20.33
C GLY A 266 -5.30 1.04 -21.46
N TRP A 267 -4.76 1.63 -22.51
CA TRP A 267 -5.53 2.18 -23.62
C TRP A 267 -6.02 1.12 -24.62
N GLY A 268 -7.24 1.28 -25.12
CA GLY A 268 -7.78 0.48 -26.23
C GLY A 268 -8.25 -0.94 -25.85
N LEU A 269 -8.05 -1.36 -24.59
CA LEU A 269 -8.52 -2.62 -24.04
C LEU A 269 -9.81 -2.43 -23.22
N VAL A 270 -10.66 -3.45 -23.23
CA VAL A 270 -11.93 -3.47 -22.48
C VAL A 270 -11.65 -3.66 -20.99
N GLY A 271 -12.27 -2.83 -20.16
CA GLY A 271 -12.22 -2.93 -18.69
C GLY A 271 -13.14 -4.00 -18.11
N ALA A 272 -13.09 -4.16 -16.78
CA ALA A 272 -14.07 -4.93 -16.00
C ALA A 272 -14.63 -4.12 -14.81
N HIS A 273 -14.64 -2.79 -14.93
CA HIS A 273 -14.98 -1.87 -13.84
C HIS A 273 -16.48 -1.63 -13.70
N THR A 274 -17.23 -1.47 -14.80
CA THR A 274 -18.64 -1.09 -14.78
C THR A 274 -19.41 -1.99 -15.73
N TYR A 275 -20.03 -3.02 -15.16
CA TYR A 275 -20.97 -3.91 -15.84
C TYR A 275 -21.90 -3.18 -16.83
N HIS A 276 -22.01 -3.70 -18.05
CA HIS A 276 -22.65 -3.12 -19.25
C HIS A 276 -21.95 -1.94 -19.93
N TYR A 277 -21.01 -1.26 -19.29
CA TYR A 277 -20.34 -0.07 -19.84
C TYR A 277 -18.86 -0.26 -20.17
N ASN A 278 -18.24 -1.35 -19.71
CA ASN A 278 -16.85 -1.71 -19.96
C ASN A 278 -16.40 -1.55 -21.42
N ARG A 279 -17.23 -1.95 -22.38
CA ARG A 279 -16.90 -1.93 -23.81
C ARG A 279 -16.93 -0.54 -24.43
N CYS A 280 -17.60 0.44 -23.82
CA CYS A 280 -17.82 1.77 -24.39
C CYS A 280 -17.28 2.90 -23.52
N SER A 281 -16.50 2.59 -22.48
CA SER A 281 -15.98 3.57 -21.55
C SER A 281 -14.53 3.31 -21.15
N LEU A 282 -13.88 4.37 -20.69
CA LEU A 282 -12.58 4.32 -20.03
C LEU A 282 -12.78 4.27 -18.52
N GLY A 283 -12.34 3.20 -17.87
CA GLY A 283 -12.42 3.04 -16.42
C GLY A 283 -11.22 3.62 -15.69
N ILE A 284 -11.47 4.55 -14.76
CA ILE A 284 -10.43 5.13 -13.89
C ILE A 284 -10.75 4.81 -12.43
N GLY A 285 -9.88 4.05 -11.77
CA GLY A 285 -10.00 3.74 -10.34
C GLY A 285 -9.14 4.66 -9.47
N PHE A 286 -9.65 5.17 -8.36
CA PHE A 286 -8.85 5.88 -7.37
C PHE A 286 -8.50 4.92 -6.22
N LEU A 287 -7.21 4.81 -5.90
CA LEU A 287 -6.74 4.04 -4.74
C LEU A 287 -7.23 4.75 -3.46
N GLY A 288 -7.89 4.01 -2.59
CA GLY A 288 -8.56 4.56 -1.40
C GLY A 288 -10.06 4.29 -1.31
N ASP A 289 -10.65 4.74 -0.22
CA ASP A 289 -12.09 4.74 0.05
C ASP A 289 -12.61 6.16 0.29
N TYR A 290 -13.22 6.76 -0.74
CA TYR A 290 -13.64 8.17 -0.74
C TYR A 290 -15.08 8.41 -0.23
N ARG A 291 -15.63 7.48 0.53
CA ARG A 291 -16.91 7.63 1.24
C ARG A 291 -16.70 8.48 2.49
N GLU A 292 -16.99 9.78 2.39
CA GLU A 292 -16.76 10.74 3.48
C GLU A 292 -17.59 10.47 4.73
N GLU A 293 -18.67 9.70 4.58
CA GLU A 293 -19.56 9.21 5.63
C GLU A 293 -18.96 8.07 6.47
N LEU A 294 -17.82 7.51 6.07
CA LEU A 294 -17.10 6.47 6.81
C LEU A 294 -15.82 7.03 7.45
N ASP A 295 -15.36 6.40 8.54
CA ASP A 295 -14.11 6.75 9.22
C ASP A 295 -13.31 5.46 9.52
N PRO A 296 -12.05 5.32 9.07
CA PRO A 296 -11.30 6.27 8.24
C PRO A 296 -11.78 6.30 6.79
N HIS A 297 -11.67 7.48 6.15
CA HIS A 297 -11.87 7.65 4.70
C HIS A 297 -10.72 8.39 4.05
N THR A 298 -10.59 8.20 2.75
CA THR A 298 -9.65 8.86 1.89
C THR A 298 -10.15 10.22 1.42
N ARG A 299 -9.26 11.22 1.43
CA ARG A 299 -9.57 12.56 0.90
C ARG A 299 -8.94 12.73 -0.47
N VAL A 300 -9.73 13.27 -1.40
CA VAL A 300 -9.24 13.65 -2.73
C VAL A 300 -8.22 14.76 -2.59
N THR A 301 -7.09 14.64 -3.30
CA THR A 301 -6.08 15.70 -3.37
C THR A 301 -6.13 16.45 -4.70
N ASP A 302 -5.71 17.72 -4.69
CA ASP A 302 -5.61 18.53 -5.91
C ASP A 302 -4.65 17.91 -6.93
N LEU A 303 -3.60 17.23 -6.45
CA LEU A 303 -2.64 16.53 -7.30
C LEU A 303 -3.30 15.38 -8.08
N GLN A 304 -4.12 14.57 -7.42
CA GLN A 304 -4.87 13.51 -8.09
C GLN A 304 -5.77 14.08 -9.20
N ILE A 305 -6.51 15.15 -8.90
CA ILE A 305 -7.40 15.80 -9.87
C ILE A 305 -6.63 16.38 -11.06
N ALA A 306 -5.51 17.06 -10.80
CA ALA A 306 -4.64 17.58 -11.86
C ALA A 306 -4.09 16.45 -12.74
N ARG A 307 -3.71 15.32 -12.14
CA ARG A 307 -3.13 14.17 -12.83
C ARG A 307 -4.17 13.38 -13.62
N THR A 308 -5.40 13.30 -13.14
CA THR A 308 -6.54 12.80 -13.93
C THR A 308 -6.77 13.67 -15.17
N LYS A 309 -6.70 15.01 -15.07
CA LYS A 309 -6.84 15.89 -16.24
C LYS A 309 -5.73 15.64 -17.27
N ILE A 310 -4.48 15.54 -16.82
CA ILE A 310 -3.33 15.20 -17.70
C ILE A 310 -3.54 13.86 -18.41
N LEU A 311 -4.02 12.83 -17.70
CA LEU A 311 -4.33 11.52 -18.30
C LEU A 311 -5.40 11.64 -19.40
N LEU A 312 -6.47 12.40 -19.16
CA LEU A 312 -7.55 12.59 -20.13
C LEU A 312 -7.09 13.36 -21.36
N GLU A 313 -6.28 14.42 -21.17
CA GLU A 313 -5.65 15.17 -22.25
C GLU A 313 -4.73 14.29 -23.11
N ASP A 314 -3.91 13.43 -22.48
CA ASP A 314 -3.06 12.46 -23.19
C ASP A 314 -3.90 11.45 -23.99
N GLY A 315 -5.00 10.95 -23.41
CA GLY A 315 -5.95 10.09 -24.10
C GLY A 315 -6.57 10.73 -25.34
N VAL A 316 -6.91 12.02 -25.26
CA VAL A 316 -7.40 12.80 -26.41
C VAL A 316 -6.32 12.97 -27.47
N LYS A 317 -5.11 13.37 -27.06
CA LYS A 317 -3.97 13.57 -27.95
C LYS A 317 -3.60 12.30 -28.72
N ARG A 318 -3.71 11.13 -28.09
CA ARG A 318 -3.42 9.82 -28.69
C ARG A 318 -4.57 9.27 -29.52
N GLY A 319 -5.76 9.89 -29.49
CA GLY A 319 -6.93 9.44 -30.23
C GLY A 319 -7.68 8.27 -29.61
N PHE A 320 -7.41 7.93 -28.34
CA PHE A 320 -8.19 6.92 -27.61
C PHE A 320 -9.47 7.50 -27.01
N LEU A 321 -9.42 8.78 -26.61
CA LEU A 321 -10.54 9.53 -26.07
C LEU A 321 -10.96 10.61 -27.07
N HIS A 322 -12.26 10.77 -27.29
CA HIS A 322 -12.77 11.82 -28.17
C HIS A 322 -12.67 13.18 -27.46
N PRO A 323 -12.31 14.29 -28.12
CA PRO A 323 -12.22 15.61 -27.47
C PRO A 323 -13.51 16.06 -26.78
N LYS A 324 -14.68 15.64 -27.29
CA LYS A 324 -15.99 15.86 -26.66
C LYS A 324 -16.44 14.64 -25.85
N TYR A 325 -15.63 14.19 -24.90
CA TYR A 325 -16.01 13.10 -23.99
C TYR A 325 -16.86 13.61 -22.82
N TYR A 326 -17.46 12.68 -22.08
CA TYR A 326 -18.13 12.94 -20.80
C TYR A 326 -17.47 12.12 -19.68
N ILE A 327 -17.40 12.68 -18.48
CA ILE A 327 -16.89 12.02 -17.28
C ILE A 327 -18.00 11.91 -16.22
N ASN A 328 -18.09 10.73 -15.61
CA ASN A 328 -19.15 10.36 -14.68
C ASN A 328 -18.62 9.45 -13.56
N GLY A 329 -19.36 9.34 -12.47
CA GLY A 329 -19.10 8.35 -11.42
C GLY A 329 -19.81 7.02 -11.73
N ALA A 330 -19.34 5.89 -11.20
CA ALA A 330 -20.03 4.62 -11.37
C ALA A 330 -21.48 4.62 -10.82
N CYS A 331 -21.75 5.38 -9.76
CA CYS A 331 -23.10 5.57 -9.22
C CYS A 331 -24.10 6.21 -10.21
N ASP A 332 -23.63 6.89 -11.27
CA ASP A 332 -24.51 7.42 -12.33
C ASP A 332 -25.09 6.30 -13.23
N PHE A 333 -24.51 5.10 -13.18
CA PHE A 333 -24.84 3.97 -14.06
C PHE A 333 -25.27 2.70 -13.32
N GLN A 334 -24.91 2.58 -12.03
CA GLN A 334 -25.13 1.39 -11.22
C GLN A 334 -25.50 1.78 -9.79
N SER A 335 -26.20 0.87 -9.10
CA SER A 335 -26.47 1.00 -7.67
C SER A 335 -25.21 0.65 -6.86
N THR A 336 -24.31 1.61 -6.71
CA THR A 336 -23.05 1.50 -5.96
C THR A 336 -22.73 2.83 -5.27
N ALA A 337 -21.99 2.77 -4.15
CA ALA A 337 -21.46 3.97 -3.50
C ALA A 337 -20.25 4.56 -4.27
N SER A 338 -19.66 3.82 -5.21
CA SER A 338 -18.51 4.24 -6.01
C SER A 338 -18.86 5.42 -6.93
N PRO A 339 -18.05 6.48 -7.01
CA PRO A 339 -16.66 6.59 -6.57
C PRO A 339 -16.46 7.07 -5.13
N GLY A 340 -17.49 7.12 -4.30
CA GLY A 340 -17.49 7.74 -2.99
C GLY A 340 -17.96 9.19 -3.03
N SER A 341 -18.65 9.63 -1.99
CA SER A 341 -19.30 10.94 -1.89
C SER A 341 -18.32 12.11 -2.06
N ASN A 342 -17.11 12.04 -1.50
CA ASN A 342 -16.09 13.09 -1.64
C ASN A 342 -15.57 13.17 -3.08
N LEU A 343 -15.16 12.04 -3.66
CA LEU A 343 -14.66 11.98 -5.02
C LEU A 343 -15.73 12.37 -6.05
N TYR A 344 -16.97 11.95 -5.85
CA TYR A 344 -18.07 12.37 -6.71
C TYR A 344 -18.30 13.89 -6.69
N LYS A 345 -18.15 14.55 -5.52
CA LYS A 345 -18.19 16.03 -5.46
C LYS A 345 -17.04 16.67 -6.25
N ALA A 346 -15.83 16.12 -6.16
CA ALA A 346 -14.69 16.63 -6.92
C ALA A 346 -14.89 16.48 -8.44
N LEU A 347 -15.50 15.38 -8.91
CA LEU A 347 -15.79 15.16 -10.33
C LEU A 347 -16.73 16.20 -10.93
N LYS A 348 -17.66 16.75 -10.15
CA LYS A 348 -18.56 17.83 -10.60
C LYS A 348 -17.82 19.12 -10.98
N SER A 349 -16.53 19.26 -10.65
CA SER A 349 -15.71 20.40 -11.07
C SER A 349 -15.10 20.24 -12.48
N PHE A 350 -15.21 19.06 -13.09
CA PHE A 350 -14.67 18.83 -14.44
C PHE A 350 -15.60 19.45 -15.49
N GLU A 351 -15.02 20.14 -16.48
CA GLU A 351 -15.77 20.74 -17.60
C GLU A 351 -16.60 19.69 -18.37
N HIS A 352 -16.05 18.49 -18.52
CA HIS A 352 -16.67 17.36 -19.21
C HIS A 352 -17.66 16.57 -18.35
N PHE A 353 -17.93 17.00 -17.11
CA PHE A 353 -18.85 16.27 -16.24
C PHE A 353 -20.28 16.36 -16.78
N ASP A 354 -21.00 15.23 -16.80
CA ASP A 354 -22.42 15.25 -17.19
C ASP A 354 -23.28 15.85 -16.09
N HIS A 355 -23.34 17.19 -16.02
CA HIS A 355 -24.18 17.92 -15.07
C HIS A 355 -25.69 17.71 -15.29
N LYS A 356 -26.09 17.33 -16.50
CA LYS A 356 -27.50 17.18 -16.86
C LYS A 356 -28.01 15.74 -16.69
N GLY A 357 -27.11 14.78 -16.46
CA GLY A 357 -27.47 13.37 -16.31
C GLY A 357 -28.06 12.78 -17.59
N ILE A 358 -27.66 13.30 -18.75
CA ILE A 358 -28.17 12.86 -20.05
C ILE A 358 -27.78 11.40 -20.37
N LEU A 359 -26.72 10.91 -19.74
CA LEU A 359 -26.19 9.56 -19.95
C LEU A 359 -26.73 8.53 -18.95
N ALA A 360 -27.40 8.97 -17.88
CA ALA A 360 -27.97 8.07 -16.88
C ALA A 360 -29.03 7.16 -17.50
N ASN A 361 -29.04 5.89 -17.09
CA ASN A 361 -29.98 4.85 -17.57
C ASN A 361 -29.99 4.66 -19.10
N ARG A 362 -28.85 4.88 -19.78
CA ARG A 362 -28.69 4.66 -21.21
C ARG A 362 -27.76 3.49 -21.48
N THR A 363 -28.01 2.72 -22.52
CA THR A 363 -27.08 1.66 -22.97
C THR A 363 -25.85 2.25 -23.67
N CYS A 364 -24.77 1.47 -23.83
CA CYS A 364 -23.61 1.89 -24.61
C CYS A 364 -23.96 2.42 -26.01
N ASP A 365 -24.91 1.79 -26.70
CA ASP A 365 -25.29 2.15 -28.07
C ASP A 365 -26.06 3.47 -28.13
N GLU A 366 -26.93 3.70 -27.14
CA GLU A 366 -27.65 4.96 -26.97
C GLU A 366 -26.69 6.10 -26.63
N ILE A 367 -25.78 5.88 -25.67
CA ILE A 367 -24.74 6.85 -25.28
C ILE A 367 -23.89 7.20 -26.51
N TYR A 368 -23.41 6.20 -27.22
CA TYR A 368 -22.60 6.41 -28.42
C TYR A 368 -23.35 7.24 -29.46
N THR A 369 -24.63 6.95 -29.70
CA THR A 369 -25.48 7.67 -30.65
C THR A 369 -25.72 9.12 -30.22
N ILE A 370 -26.06 9.35 -28.94
CA ILE A 370 -26.28 10.69 -28.38
C ILE A 370 -25.01 11.54 -28.51
N LEU A 371 -23.86 10.98 -28.13
CA LEU A 371 -22.59 11.70 -28.13
C LEU A 371 -22.05 11.92 -29.55
N LYS A 372 -22.37 11.04 -30.50
CA LYS A 372 -22.03 11.21 -31.92
C LYS A 372 -22.89 12.30 -32.59
N ASN A 373 -24.17 12.42 -32.24
CA ASN A 373 -25.11 13.35 -32.88
C ASN A 373 -25.07 14.78 -32.30
N LYS A 374 -24.42 14.99 -31.15
CA LYS A 374 -24.13 16.33 -30.61
C LYS A 374 -22.95 17.04 -31.31
N ILE A 375 -22.44 16.46 -32.40
CA ILE A 375 -21.30 16.99 -33.16
C ILE A 375 -21.79 17.91 -34.27
#